data_AF-A0A2D6AQP6-F1
#
_entry.id   AF-A0A2D6AQP6-F1
#
_cell.length_a   1.000
_cell.length_b   1.000
_cell.length_c   1.000
_cell.angle_alpha   90.00
_cell.angle_beta   90.00
_cell.angle_gamma   90.00
#
_symmetry.space_group_name_H-M   'P 1'
#
loop_
_entity.id
_entity.type
_entity.pdbx_description
1 polymer ?
#
loop_
_entity_poly.entity_id
_entity_poly.type
_entity_poly.pdbx_seq_one_letter_code
_entity_poly.pdbx_strand_id
1 'polypeptide(L)'
;MRQVLKDQEVGLDPHFRYRGKNQTRVEAFTDAAFALGITLIVLSSSVPNTFSDLWVSIRDIIPFGLCVVLVMVIWYQHYLYFLKYGLQDRVVITLNTILIFLILVYVYPLKFLTRFLYELVVAVIGQDFTNLQQMFGPEGGADDVKYLMLLYGMGAALIFFLLAFMHRYALKKKTDLELNSYEIFVTQTGFRQNLLMGSVPALSVFLTLIDFQSNTLNQSIPGFIYFLYPPLMITYGVRREKKRVKLIKELDLETKKPS
;
A
#
# COMPACT_ATOMS: atom_id res chain seq x y z
N MET A 1 1.78 -2.89 37.33
CA MET A 1 2.38 -3.48 36.11
C MET A 1 1.32 -3.85 35.05
N ARG A 2 0.20 -4.50 35.38
CA ARG A 2 -0.89 -4.83 34.43
C ARG A 2 -1.67 -3.62 33.87
N GLN A 3 -1.84 -2.53 34.62
CA GLN A 3 -2.48 -1.31 34.12
C GLN A 3 -1.58 -0.52 33.15
N VAL A 4 -0.27 -0.48 33.41
CA VAL A 4 0.72 0.16 32.51
C VAL A 4 0.78 -0.52 31.14
N LEU A 5 0.52 -1.82 31.07
CA LEU A 5 0.39 -2.58 29.82
C LEU A 5 -0.98 -2.47 29.15
N LYS A 6 -2.00 -1.94 29.85
CA LYS A 6 -3.34 -1.76 29.31
C LYS A 6 -3.49 -0.43 28.58
N ASP A 7 -2.72 0.58 29.00
CA ASP A 7 -2.71 1.92 28.41
C ASP A 7 -1.60 2.11 27.35
N GLN A 8 -0.63 1.20 27.29
CA GLN A 8 0.23 1.05 26.12
C GLN A 8 -0.50 0.18 25.10
N GLU A 9 -1.19 0.80 24.16
CA GLU A 9 -1.62 0.17 22.92
C GLU A 9 -0.38 -0.50 22.27
N VAL A 10 -0.25 -1.81 22.46
CA VAL A 10 0.94 -2.60 22.09
C VAL A 10 1.22 -2.38 20.59
N GLY A 11 2.44 -1.93 20.27
CA GLY A 11 2.87 -1.64 18.89
C GLY A 11 2.81 -0.17 18.48
N LEU A 12 2.32 0.72 19.33
CA LEU A 12 2.36 2.16 19.09
C LEU A 12 3.64 2.82 19.62
N ASP A 13 4.11 3.82 18.87
CA ASP A 13 5.23 4.68 19.26
C ASP A 13 4.87 5.54 20.48
N PRO A 14 5.56 5.39 21.63
CA PRO A 14 5.24 6.09 22.87
C PRO A 14 5.54 7.60 22.80
N HIS A 15 6.36 8.05 21.84
CA HIS A 15 6.71 9.47 21.69
C HIS A 15 5.76 10.23 20.76
N PHE A 16 4.72 9.56 20.25
CA PHE A 16 3.71 10.15 19.38
C PHE A 16 2.37 10.26 20.13
N ARG A 17 1.76 11.45 20.14
CA ARG A 17 0.43 11.67 20.73
C ARG A 17 -0.64 11.24 19.73
N TYR A 18 -1.34 10.14 20.01
CA TYR A 18 -2.45 9.68 19.16
C TYR A 18 -3.71 10.52 19.39
N ARG A 19 -4.11 11.27 18.36
CA ARG A 19 -5.24 12.20 18.41
C ARG A 19 -6.56 11.54 17.99
N GLY A 20 -6.52 10.51 17.16
CA GLY A 20 -7.68 9.79 16.63
C GLY A 20 -8.03 8.52 17.39
N LYS A 21 -8.11 8.56 18.74
CA LYS A 21 -8.48 7.38 19.54
C LYS A 21 -9.97 7.05 19.49
N ASN A 22 -10.80 8.05 19.22
CA ASN A 22 -12.24 7.88 19.10
C ASN A 22 -12.56 7.52 17.66
N GLN A 23 -13.17 6.35 17.44
CA GLN A 23 -13.57 5.92 16.11
C GLN A 23 -14.54 6.94 15.51
N THR A 24 -14.29 7.32 14.26
CA THR A 24 -15.13 8.27 13.56
C THR A 24 -16.03 7.63 12.50
N ARG A 25 -17.08 8.34 12.07
CA ARG A 25 -17.96 7.85 10.98
C ARG A 25 -17.20 7.65 9.67
N VAL A 26 -16.21 8.49 9.38
CA VAL A 26 -15.39 8.38 8.18
C VAL A 26 -14.55 7.10 8.25
N GLU A 27 -13.91 6.83 9.38
CA GLU A 27 -13.14 5.60 9.60
C GLU A 27 -14.01 4.36 9.50
N ALA A 28 -15.18 4.35 10.18
CA ALA A 28 -16.11 3.21 10.12
C ALA A 28 -16.61 2.94 8.69
N PHE A 29 -16.85 3.99 7.90
CA PHE A 29 -17.22 3.83 6.49
C PHE A 29 -16.06 3.29 5.65
N THR A 30 -14.84 3.78 5.88
CA THR A 30 -13.64 3.24 5.21
C THR A 30 -13.42 1.77 5.57
N ASP A 31 -13.53 1.39 6.85
CA ASP A 31 -13.36 0.02 7.32
C ASP A 31 -14.39 -0.92 6.66
N ALA A 32 -15.64 -0.48 6.53
CA ALA A 32 -16.66 -1.22 5.81
C ALA A 32 -16.30 -1.42 4.33
N ALA A 33 -15.76 -0.39 3.65
CA ALA A 33 -15.34 -0.51 2.26
C ALA A 33 -14.16 -1.47 2.08
N PHE A 34 -13.17 -1.45 2.98
CA PHE A 34 -12.07 -2.41 2.99
C PHE A 34 -12.54 -3.85 3.24
N ALA A 35 -13.42 -4.05 4.23
CA ALA A 35 -14.00 -5.35 4.52
C ALA A 35 -14.77 -5.91 3.31
N LEU A 36 -15.62 -5.09 2.67
CA LEU A 36 -16.33 -5.47 1.46
C LEU A 36 -15.36 -5.81 0.31
N GLY A 37 -14.30 -5.01 0.11
CA GLY A 37 -13.29 -5.30 -0.90
C GLY A 37 -12.61 -6.66 -0.69
N ILE A 38 -12.20 -6.97 0.55
CA ILE A 38 -11.61 -8.26 0.92
C ILE A 38 -12.60 -9.40 0.70
N THR A 39 -13.85 -9.25 1.14
CA THR A 39 -14.90 -10.25 0.93
C THR A 39 -15.15 -10.50 -0.56
N LEU A 40 -15.19 -9.46 -1.40
CA LEU A 40 -15.38 -9.60 -2.84
C LEU A 40 -14.20 -10.31 -3.52
N ILE A 41 -12.97 -10.15 -3.05
CA ILE A 41 -11.81 -10.90 -3.57
C ILE A 41 -12.06 -12.41 -3.44
N VAL A 42 -12.49 -12.85 -2.26
CA VAL A 42 -12.68 -14.27 -1.92
C VAL A 42 -13.97 -14.82 -2.51
N LEU A 43 -15.09 -14.12 -2.35
CA LEU A 43 -16.42 -14.61 -2.75
C LEU A 43 -16.72 -14.49 -4.25
N SER A 44 -15.92 -13.74 -5.01
CA SER A 44 -16.09 -13.67 -6.46
C SER A 44 -15.63 -14.91 -7.22
N SER A 45 -15.18 -15.96 -6.52
CA SER A 45 -14.86 -17.25 -7.13
C SER A 45 -16.12 -18.12 -7.24
N SER A 46 -16.25 -18.84 -8.35
CA SER A 46 -17.38 -19.76 -8.57
C SER A 46 -17.37 -20.90 -7.55
N VAL A 47 -18.56 -21.32 -7.09
CA VAL A 47 -18.71 -22.49 -6.24
C VAL A 47 -18.30 -23.75 -7.04
N PRO A 48 -17.36 -24.58 -6.55
CA PRO A 48 -16.91 -25.76 -7.27
C PRO A 48 -18.03 -26.81 -7.36
N ASN A 49 -18.29 -27.33 -8.56
CA ASN A 49 -19.31 -28.36 -8.80
C ASN A 49 -18.72 -29.78 -8.85
N THR A 50 -17.41 -29.89 -9.07
CA THR A 50 -16.68 -31.15 -9.15
C THR A 50 -15.46 -31.16 -8.22
N PHE A 51 -14.92 -32.35 -7.94
CA PHE A 51 -13.68 -32.48 -7.15
C PHE A 51 -12.47 -31.83 -7.84
N SER A 52 -12.42 -31.89 -9.17
CA SER A 52 -11.42 -31.16 -9.96
C SER A 52 -11.51 -29.65 -9.76
N ASP A 53 -12.73 -29.08 -9.78
CA ASP A 53 -12.94 -27.65 -9.55
C ASP A 53 -12.54 -27.24 -8.12
N LEU A 54 -12.77 -28.13 -7.15
CA LEU A 54 -12.37 -27.89 -5.76
C LEU A 54 -10.84 -27.77 -5.65
N TRP A 55 -10.08 -28.65 -6.31
CA TRP A 55 -8.63 -28.61 -6.26
C TRP A 55 -8.06 -27.34 -6.91
N VAL A 56 -8.64 -26.91 -8.03
CA VAL A 56 -8.31 -25.63 -8.67
C VAL A 56 -8.61 -24.46 -7.71
N SER A 57 -9.77 -24.48 -7.06
CA SER A 57 -10.17 -23.45 -6.08
C SER A 57 -9.22 -23.36 -4.88
N ILE A 58 -8.68 -24.50 -4.41
CA ILE A 58 -7.71 -24.53 -3.31
C ILE A 58 -6.37 -23.90 -3.75
N ARG A 59 -5.93 -24.12 -5.00
CA ARG A 59 -4.70 -23.50 -5.53
C ARG A 59 -4.79 -21.96 -5.52
N ASP A 60 -5.97 -21.42 -5.80
CA ASP A 60 -6.21 -19.98 -5.83
C ASP A 60 -6.17 -19.30 -4.45
N ILE A 61 -6.15 -20.07 -3.35
CA ILE A 61 -6.03 -19.51 -1.99
C ILE A 61 -4.73 -18.69 -1.83
N ILE A 62 -3.63 -19.13 -2.45
CA ILE A 62 -2.34 -18.44 -2.36
C ILE A 62 -2.40 -17.04 -3.01
N PRO A 63 -2.76 -16.90 -4.31
CA PRO A 63 -2.89 -15.58 -4.92
C PRO A 63 -3.96 -14.71 -4.26
N PHE A 64 -5.04 -15.28 -3.72
CA PHE A 64 -6.04 -14.50 -2.98
C PHE A 64 -5.51 -14.01 -1.64
N GLY A 65 -4.77 -14.85 -0.91
CA GLY A 65 -4.07 -14.46 0.32
C GLY A 65 -3.12 -13.30 0.08
N LEU A 66 -2.36 -13.33 -1.02
CA LEU A 66 -1.48 -12.21 -1.41
C LEU A 66 -2.27 -10.92 -1.67
N CYS A 67 -3.42 -11.03 -2.34
CA CYS A 67 -4.30 -9.89 -2.61
C CYS A 67 -4.83 -9.28 -1.30
N VAL A 68 -5.29 -10.11 -0.37
CA VAL A 68 -5.74 -9.68 0.97
C VAL A 68 -4.61 -8.99 1.73
N VAL A 69 -3.39 -9.54 1.72
CA VAL A 69 -2.22 -8.91 2.37
C VAL A 69 -1.96 -7.51 1.81
N LEU A 70 -1.98 -7.34 0.49
CA LEU A 70 -1.78 -6.03 -0.14
C LEU A 70 -2.85 -5.01 0.27
N VAL A 71 -4.12 -5.41 0.27
CA VAL A 71 -5.22 -4.56 0.72
C VAL A 71 -5.09 -4.21 2.21
N MET A 72 -4.72 -5.18 3.04
CA MET A 72 -4.52 -4.99 4.48
C MET A 72 -3.35 -4.06 4.79
N VAL A 73 -2.27 -4.06 3.99
CA VAL A 73 -1.17 -3.10 4.14
C VAL A 73 -1.65 -1.66 3.89
N ILE A 74 -2.53 -1.45 2.90
CA ILE A 74 -3.11 -0.13 2.62
C ILE A 74 -4.05 0.27 3.77
N TRP A 75 -4.92 -0.65 4.21
CA TRP A 75 -5.81 -0.44 5.35
C TRP A 75 -5.03 -0.06 6.61
N TYR A 76 -3.93 -0.75 6.90
CA TYR A 76 -3.10 -0.47 8.08
C TYR A 76 -2.47 0.93 8.02
N GLN A 77 -2.05 1.38 6.84
CA GLN A 77 -1.55 2.75 6.66
C GLN A 77 -2.64 3.80 6.86
N HIS A 78 -3.86 3.53 6.37
CA HIS A 78 -5.03 4.36 6.60
C HIS A 78 -5.36 4.44 8.09
N TYR A 79 -5.46 3.29 8.77
CA TYR A 79 -5.67 3.17 10.22
C TYR A 79 -4.66 4.02 11.00
N LEU A 80 -3.36 3.84 10.74
CA LEU A 80 -2.31 4.60 11.41
C LEU A 80 -2.39 6.10 11.13
N TYR A 81 -2.82 6.51 9.93
CA TYR A 81 -3.00 7.93 9.60
C TYR A 81 -4.10 8.56 10.47
N PHE A 82 -5.28 7.95 10.51
CA PHE A 82 -6.41 8.48 11.28
C PHE A 82 -6.14 8.44 12.78
N LEU A 83 -5.54 7.36 13.29
CA LEU A 83 -5.14 7.25 14.69
C LEU A 83 -4.16 8.37 15.11
N LYS A 84 -3.18 8.70 14.25
CA LYS A 84 -2.19 9.74 14.54
C LYS A 84 -2.78 11.15 14.55
N TYR A 85 -3.55 11.49 13.51
CA TYR A 85 -3.91 12.89 13.27
C TYR A 85 -5.36 13.25 13.63
N GLY A 86 -6.29 12.28 13.65
CA GLY A 86 -7.70 12.52 13.97
C GLY A 86 -8.37 13.58 13.08
N LEU A 87 -7.86 13.80 11.86
CA LEU A 87 -8.36 14.84 10.95
C LEU A 87 -9.66 14.41 10.29
N GLN A 88 -10.65 15.30 10.28
CA GLN A 88 -11.99 15.05 9.73
C GLN A 88 -12.50 16.17 8.82
N ASP A 89 -11.61 17.03 8.35
CA ASP A 89 -11.99 18.15 7.51
C ASP A 89 -12.28 17.70 6.06
N ARG A 90 -12.91 18.61 5.29
CA ARG A 90 -13.38 18.33 3.92
C ARG A 90 -12.28 17.83 2.99
N VAL A 91 -11.03 18.27 3.16
CA VAL A 91 -9.90 17.84 2.33
C VAL A 91 -9.57 16.37 2.59
N VAL A 92 -9.47 15.98 3.87
CA VAL A 92 -9.21 14.58 4.25
C VAL A 92 -10.35 13.67 3.83
N ILE A 93 -11.61 14.09 3.99
CA ILE A 93 -12.77 13.33 3.52
C ILE A 93 -12.71 13.12 2.00
N THR A 94 -12.36 14.15 1.23
CA THR A 94 -12.27 14.05 -0.23
C THR A 94 -11.15 13.09 -0.65
N LEU A 95 -9.95 13.23 -0.09
CA LEU A 95 -8.81 12.35 -0.38
C LEU A 95 -9.11 10.90 0.02
N ASN A 96 -9.76 10.70 1.17
CA ASN A 96 -10.19 9.38 1.62
C ASN A 96 -11.25 8.76 0.70
N THR A 97 -12.18 9.56 0.20
CA THR A 97 -13.21 9.09 -0.75
C THR A 97 -12.57 8.62 -2.05
N ILE A 98 -11.59 9.36 -2.57
CA ILE A 98 -10.83 8.96 -3.77
C ILE A 98 -10.04 7.67 -3.49
N LEU A 99 -9.44 7.53 -2.30
CA LEU A 99 -8.73 6.32 -1.89
C LEU A 99 -9.66 5.11 -1.88
N ILE A 100 -10.83 5.20 -1.24
CA ILE A 100 -11.84 4.14 -1.21
C ILE A 100 -12.28 3.78 -2.63
N PHE A 101 -12.60 4.79 -3.45
CA PHE A 101 -12.99 4.59 -4.84
C PHE A 101 -11.94 3.78 -5.62
N LEU A 102 -10.66 4.17 -5.51
CA LEU A 102 -9.57 3.43 -6.16
C LEU A 102 -9.48 2.00 -5.65
N ILE A 103 -9.56 1.78 -4.35
CA ILE A 103 -9.48 0.43 -3.78
C ILE A 103 -10.61 -0.44 -4.34
N LEU A 104 -11.85 0.05 -4.35
CA LEU A 104 -12.99 -0.71 -4.86
C LEU A 104 -12.88 -1.02 -6.36
N VAL A 105 -12.43 -0.06 -7.17
CA VAL A 105 -12.19 -0.27 -8.61
C VAL A 105 -11.08 -1.30 -8.84
N TYR A 106 -10.03 -1.28 -8.02
CA TYR A 106 -8.85 -2.13 -8.18
C TYR A 106 -8.95 -3.49 -7.49
N VAL A 107 -10.01 -3.80 -6.75
CA VAL A 107 -10.22 -5.11 -6.12
C VAL A 107 -10.15 -6.26 -7.14
N TYR A 108 -10.91 -6.18 -8.23
CA TYR A 108 -10.92 -7.22 -9.26
C TYR A 108 -9.64 -7.27 -10.08
N PRO A 109 -9.11 -6.14 -10.59
CA PRO A 109 -7.79 -6.13 -11.20
C PRO A 109 -6.74 -6.76 -10.30
N LEU A 110 -6.71 -6.46 -9.01
CA LEU A 110 -5.68 -6.97 -8.11
C LEU A 110 -5.75 -8.49 -7.97
N LYS A 111 -6.96 -9.07 -7.96
CA LYS A 111 -7.18 -10.53 -8.00
C LYS A 111 -6.55 -11.16 -9.25
N PHE A 112 -6.70 -10.52 -10.42
CA PHE A 112 -6.06 -10.98 -11.65
C PHE A 112 -4.54 -10.89 -11.56
N LEU A 113 -4.01 -9.75 -11.09
CA LEU A 113 -2.56 -9.54 -10.98
C LEU A 113 -1.90 -10.58 -10.07
N THR A 114 -2.47 -10.87 -8.90
CA THR A 114 -1.85 -11.82 -7.97
C THR A 114 -1.89 -13.24 -8.52
N ARG A 115 -2.93 -13.61 -9.28
CA ARG A 115 -2.98 -14.89 -10.02
C ARG A 115 -1.91 -14.94 -11.11
N PHE A 116 -1.76 -13.88 -11.90
CA PHE A 116 -0.71 -13.77 -12.91
C PHE A 116 0.69 -13.91 -12.28
N LEU A 117 0.97 -13.20 -11.18
CA LEU A 117 2.26 -13.28 -10.50
C LEU A 117 2.52 -14.67 -9.91
N TYR A 118 1.47 -15.33 -9.39
CA TYR A 118 1.58 -16.71 -8.90
C TYR A 118 1.95 -17.68 -10.02
N GLU A 119 1.22 -17.64 -11.15
CA GLU A 119 1.53 -18.48 -12.31
C GLU A 119 2.91 -18.17 -12.90
N LEU A 120 3.35 -16.91 -12.89
CA LEU A 120 4.71 -16.53 -13.30
C LEU A 120 5.78 -17.19 -12.43
N VAL A 121 5.60 -17.21 -11.11
CA VAL A 121 6.55 -17.86 -10.19
C VAL A 121 6.54 -19.38 -10.41
N VAL A 122 5.36 -19.99 -10.54
CA VAL A 122 5.22 -21.43 -10.81
C VAL A 122 5.89 -21.79 -12.14
N ALA A 123 5.68 -21.00 -13.18
CA ALA A 123 6.27 -21.22 -14.50
C ALA A 123 7.80 -21.13 -14.48
N VAL A 124 8.37 -20.14 -13.79
CA VAL A 124 9.83 -20.00 -13.67
C VAL A 124 10.45 -21.17 -12.90
N ILE A 125 9.78 -21.67 -11.86
CA ILE A 125 10.28 -22.80 -11.06
C ILE A 125 10.11 -24.13 -11.81
N GLY A 126 8.93 -24.35 -12.39
CA GLY A 126 8.56 -25.58 -13.10
C GLY A 126 9.05 -25.66 -14.55
N GLN A 127 9.58 -24.55 -15.08
CA GLN A 127 9.99 -24.39 -16.50
C GLN A 127 8.84 -24.66 -17.48
N ASP A 128 7.60 -24.35 -17.10
CA ASP A 128 6.38 -24.55 -17.90
C ASP A 128 5.56 -23.26 -17.96
N PHE A 129 5.45 -22.67 -19.16
CA PHE A 129 4.76 -21.40 -19.41
C PHE A 129 3.36 -21.57 -20.01
N THR A 130 2.84 -22.79 -20.12
CA THR A 130 1.55 -23.10 -20.75
C THR A 130 0.38 -22.34 -20.12
N ASN A 131 0.27 -22.33 -18.78
CA ASN A 131 -0.79 -21.61 -18.06
C ASN A 131 -0.73 -20.09 -18.28
N LEU A 132 0.48 -19.53 -18.34
CA LEU A 132 0.67 -18.10 -18.61
C LEU A 132 0.24 -17.75 -20.03
N GLN A 133 0.62 -18.56 -21.02
CA GLN A 133 0.23 -18.34 -22.42
C GLN A 133 -1.29 -18.44 -22.59
N GLN A 134 -1.96 -19.35 -21.89
CA GLN A 134 -3.43 -19.44 -21.89
C GLN A 134 -4.10 -18.21 -21.29
N MET A 135 -3.46 -17.52 -20.33
CA MET A 135 -4.04 -16.37 -19.64
C MET A 135 -4.11 -15.11 -20.51
N PHE A 136 -3.17 -14.93 -21.44
CA PHE A 136 -3.21 -13.83 -22.42
C PHE A 136 -3.91 -14.23 -23.73
N GLY A 137 -4.16 -15.53 -23.94
CA GLY A 137 -4.81 -16.04 -25.14
C GLY A 137 -3.87 -16.16 -26.34
N PRO A 138 -4.37 -16.66 -27.50
CA PRO A 138 -3.55 -16.87 -28.69
C PRO A 138 -3.06 -15.57 -29.33
N GLU A 139 -3.81 -14.49 -29.18
CA GLU A 139 -3.44 -13.12 -29.59
C GLU A 139 -2.72 -12.35 -28.49
N GLY A 140 -2.58 -12.99 -27.31
CA GLY A 140 -1.96 -12.47 -26.12
C GLY A 140 -0.55 -11.98 -26.37
N GLY A 141 -0.39 -10.66 -26.39
CA GLY A 141 0.79 -10.01 -26.94
C GLY A 141 1.67 -9.33 -25.91
N ALA A 142 2.80 -8.84 -26.41
CA ALA A 142 3.62 -7.81 -25.79
C ALA A 142 2.79 -6.64 -25.22
N ASP A 143 1.72 -6.27 -25.92
CA ASP A 143 0.91 -5.10 -25.59
C ASP A 143 0.00 -5.33 -24.39
N ASP A 144 -0.49 -6.55 -24.16
CA ASP A 144 -1.29 -6.86 -22.95
C ASP A 144 -0.46 -6.70 -21.69
N VAL A 145 0.81 -7.10 -21.73
CA VAL A 145 1.75 -6.88 -20.63
C VAL A 145 2.00 -5.38 -20.41
N LYS A 146 2.04 -4.57 -21.48
CA LYS A 146 2.12 -3.10 -21.35
C LYS A 146 0.86 -2.53 -20.71
N TYR A 147 -0.33 -2.95 -21.14
CA TYR A 147 -1.59 -2.52 -20.51
C TYR A 147 -1.67 -2.92 -19.05
N LEU A 148 -1.19 -4.12 -18.71
CA LEU A 148 -1.04 -4.60 -17.35
C LEU A 148 -0.15 -3.64 -16.54
N MET A 149 1.04 -3.31 -17.02
CA MET A 149 1.94 -2.36 -16.35
C MET A 149 1.33 -0.97 -16.18
N LEU A 150 0.64 -0.45 -17.20
CA LEU A 150 -0.06 0.83 -17.12
C LEU A 150 -1.18 0.79 -16.06
N LEU A 151 -2.08 -0.18 -16.14
CA LEU A 151 -3.24 -0.27 -15.26
C LEU A 151 -2.82 -0.38 -13.80
N TYR A 152 -1.95 -1.34 -13.47
CA TYR A 152 -1.52 -1.60 -12.09
C TYR A 152 -0.53 -0.57 -11.57
N GLY A 153 0.38 -0.09 -12.43
CA GLY A 153 1.32 0.96 -12.07
C GLY A 153 0.61 2.28 -11.75
N MET A 154 -0.39 2.67 -12.54
CA MET A 154 -1.20 3.87 -12.25
C MET A 154 -1.96 3.72 -10.93
N GLY A 155 -2.61 2.58 -10.70
CA GLY A 155 -3.35 2.33 -9.46
C GLY A 155 -2.46 2.40 -8.23
N ALA A 156 -1.31 1.71 -8.25
CA ALA A 156 -0.34 1.73 -7.16
C ALA A 156 0.22 3.14 -6.91
N ALA A 157 0.61 3.86 -7.98
CA ALA A 157 1.13 5.22 -7.88
C ALA A 157 0.10 6.16 -7.25
N LEU A 158 -1.15 6.11 -7.70
CA LEU A 158 -2.23 6.95 -7.18
C LEU A 158 -2.51 6.70 -5.70
N ILE A 159 -2.57 5.43 -5.27
CA ILE A 159 -2.79 5.09 -3.85
C ILE A 159 -1.68 5.69 -2.99
N PHE A 160 -0.42 5.48 -3.36
CA PHE A 160 0.71 6.01 -2.60
C PHE A 160 0.77 7.55 -2.64
N PHE A 161 0.43 8.18 -3.77
CA PHE A 161 0.36 9.63 -3.85
C PHE A 161 -0.78 10.22 -3.02
N LEU A 162 -1.95 9.59 -2.96
CA LEU A 162 -3.03 10.00 -2.06
C LEU A 162 -2.60 9.93 -0.59
N LEU A 163 -1.98 8.82 -0.17
CA LEU A 163 -1.43 8.68 1.18
C LEU A 163 -0.35 9.74 1.45
N ALA A 164 0.50 10.05 0.47
CA ALA A 164 1.48 11.13 0.57
C ALA A 164 0.78 12.50 0.71
N PHE A 165 -0.24 12.80 -0.08
CA PHE A 165 -1.00 14.05 0.02
C PHE A 165 -1.71 14.19 1.35
N MET A 166 -2.29 13.12 1.90
CA MET A 166 -2.86 13.10 3.24
C MET A 166 -1.81 13.45 4.30
N HIS A 167 -0.61 12.87 4.24
CA HIS A 167 0.49 13.22 5.15
C HIS A 167 0.99 14.65 4.95
N ARG A 168 1.11 15.13 3.71
CA ARG A 168 1.46 16.52 3.40
C ARG A 168 0.43 17.48 3.97
N TYR A 169 -0.85 17.12 3.91
CA TYR A 169 -1.93 17.91 4.48
C TYR A 169 -1.84 17.97 6.01
N ALA A 170 -1.58 16.84 6.68
CA ALA A 170 -1.31 16.82 8.12
C ALA A 170 -0.10 17.71 8.50
N LEU A 171 0.96 17.73 7.69
CA LEU A 171 2.10 18.65 7.90
C LEU A 171 1.72 20.13 7.77
N LYS A 172 0.80 20.47 6.86
CA LYS A 172 0.28 21.86 6.76
C LYS A 172 -0.51 22.23 8.00
N LYS A 173 -1.18 21.27 8.62
CA LYS A 173 -1.95 21.40 9.87
C LYS A 173 -1.13 21.20 11.14
N LYS A 174 0.21 21.20 11.05
CA LYS A 174 1.09 20.95 12.20
C LYS A 174 0.84 21.86 13.40
N THR A 175 0.46 23.12 13.19
CA THR A 175 0.18 24.08 14.27
C THR A 175 -1.15 23.75 14.94
N ASP A 176 -2.21 23.55 14.15
CA ASP A 176 -3.55 23.18 14.64
C ASP A 176 -3.54 21.82 15.38
N LEU A 177 -2.66 20.91 14.96
CA LEU A 177 -2.44 19.61 15.59
C LEU A 177 -1.47 19.68 16.78
N GLU A 178 -0.81 20.82 17.00
CA GLU A 178 0.26 21.01 17.99
C GLU A 178 1.33 19.90 17.88
N LEU A 179 1.82 19.66 16.67
CA LEU A 179 2.84 18.62 16.46
C LEU A 179 4.18 19.06 17.04
N ASN A 180 4.77 18.24 17.91
CA ASN A 180 6.13 18.47 18.39
C ASN A 180 7.17 18.16 17.29
N SER A 181 8.44 18.50 17.53
CA SER A 181 9.54 18.28 16.58
C SER A 181 9.69 16.81 16.12
N TYR A 182 9.43 15.86 17.02
CA TYR A 182 9.45 14.43 16.72
C TYR A 182 8.27 14.01 15.84
N GLU A 183 7.05 14.43 16.19
CA GLU A 183 5.84 14.14 15.44
C GLU A 183 5.93 14.73 14.03
N ILE A 184 6.43 15.96 13.88
CA ILE A 184 6.72 16.57 12.57
C ILE A 184 7.69 15.69 11.77
N PHE A 185 8.76 15.20 12.40
CA PHE A 185 9.71 14.31 11.75
C PHE A 185 9.05 12.99 11.30
N VAL A 186 8.22 12.37 12.15
CA VAL A 186 7.49 11.14 11.83
C VAL A 186 6.51 11.37 10.68
N THR A 187 5.75 12.46 10.68
CA THR A 187 4.82 12.82 9.60
C THR A 187 5.57 13.10 8.29
N GLN A 188 6.72 13.78 8.35
CA GLN A 188 7.59 13.97 7.18
C GLN A 188 8.15 12.65 6.64
N THR A 189 8.45 11.68 7.53
CA THR A 189 8.85 10.33 7.11
C THR A 189 7.71 9.68 6.35
N GLY A 190 6.49 9.69 6.89
CA GLY A 190 5.31 9.11 6.24
C GLY A 190 5.03 9.73 4.88
N PHE A 191 5.13 11.06 4.76
CA PHE A 191 4.99 11.76 3.47
C PHE A 191 6.02 11.28 2.44
N ARG A 192 7.31 11.32 2.79
CA ARG A 192 8.41 10.99 1.88
C ARG A 192 8.45 9.51 1.54
N GLN A 193 8.13 8.63 2.50
CA GLN A 193 8.03 7.20 2.26
C GLN A 193 6.95 6.93 1.22
N ASN A 194 5.74 7.44 1.40
CA ASN A 194 4.67 7.28 0.42
C ASN A 194 5.02 7.89 -0.94
N LEU A 195 5.69 9.04 -0.98
CA LEU A 195 6.16 9.64 -2.24
C LEU A 195 7.18 8.75 -2.96
N LEU A 196 8.15 8.17 -2.23
CA LEU A 196 9.12 7.23 -2.78
C LEU A 196 8.42 5.96 -3.27
N MET A 197 7.48 5.42 -2.49
CA MET A 197 6.75 4.23 -2.88
C MET A 197 5.92 4.47 -4.15
N GLY A 198 5.27 5.62 -4.29
CA GLY A 198 4.52 5.98 -5.50
C GLY A 198 5.40 6.29 -6.72
N SER A 199 6.65 6.72 -6.51
CA SER A 199 7.57 7.07 -7.60
C SER A 199 8.03 5.85 -8.42
N VAL A 200 8.15 4.68 -7.80
CA VAL A 200 8.53 3.42 -8.47
C VAL A 200 7.51 2.98 -9.52
N PRO A 201 6.21 2.79 -9.19
CA PRO A 201 5.20 2.45 -10.19
C PRO A 201 4.96 3.60 -11.17
N ALA A 202 5.09 4.87 -10.75
CA ALA A 202 5.01 6.00 -11.69
C ALA A 202 6.12 5.97 -12.75
N LEU A 203 7.35 5.61 -12.37
CA LEU A 203 8.46 5.40 -13.30
C LEU A 203 8.19 4.21 -14.23
N SER A 204 7.64 3.12 -13.70
CA SER A 204 7.24 1.95 -14.51
C SER A 204 6.21 2.33 -15.58
N VAL A 205 5.17 3.08 -15.21
CA VAL A 205 4.17 3.62 -16.15
C VAL A 205 4.85 4.52 -17.19
N PHE A 206 5.71 5.44 -16.75
CA PHE A 206 6.41 6.34 -17.66
C PHE A 206 7.26 5.60 -18.70
N LEU A 207 8.04 4.59 -18.28
CA LEU A 207 8.81 3.77 -19.22
C LEU A 207 7.92 2.95 -20.15
N THR A 208 6.79 2.45 -19.66
CA THR A 208 5.82 1.73 -20.49
C THR A 208 5.21 2.62 -21.57
N LEU A 209 4.91 3.88 -21.24
CA LEU A 209 4.41 4.86 -22.23
C LEU A 209 5.45 5.19 -23.31
N ILE A 210 6.73 5.28 -22.94
CA ILE A 210 7.83 5.45 -23.90
C ILE A 210 7.92 4.22 -24.83
N ASP A 211 7.89 3.02 -24.25
CA ASP A 211 7.96 1.79 -25.03
C ASP A 211 6.77 1.61 -25.98
N PHE A 212 5.57 2.07 -25.58
CA PHE A 212 4.39 2.09 -26.44
C PHE A 212 4.61 2.93 -27.70
N GLN A 213 5.43 3.98 -27.61
CA GLN A 213 5.71 4.88 -28.73
C GLN A 213 6.89 4.42 -29.60
N SER A 214 7.94 3.85 -29.01
CA SER A 214 9.18 3.54 -29.72
C SER A 214 9.37 2.06 -30.05
N ASN A 215 8.72 1.14 -29.33
CA ASN A 215 8.93 -0.31 -29.40
C ASN A 215 10.41 -0.73 -29.31
N THR A 216 11.24 0.09 -28.65
CA THR A 216 12.70 -0.10 -28.55
C THR A 216 13.13 -0.61 -27.19
N LEU A 217 12.30 -0.54 -26.15
CA LEU A 217 12.67 -1.00 -24.83
C LEU A 217 12.35 -2.48 -24.70
N ASN A 218 13.19 -3.20 -23.95
CA ASN A 218 12.85 -4.56 -23.57
C ASN A 218 11.60 -4.50 -22.67
N GLN A 219 10.53 -5.17 -23.10
CA GLN A 219 9.21 -5.20 -22.45
C GLN A 219 9.26 -5.67 -20.98
N SER A 220 10.34 -6.32 -20.56
CA SER A 220 10.54 -6.72 -19.17
C SER A 220 11.03 -5.58 -18.25
N ILE A 221 11.59 -4.49 -18.79
CA ILE A 221 12.19 -3.39 -18.01
C ILE A 221 11.16 -2.72 -17.08
N PRO A 222 9.93 -2.38 -17.51
CA PRO A 222 8.93 -1.79 -16.63
C PRO A 222 8.58 -2.66 -15.41
N GLY A 223 8.58 -3.99 -15.58
CA GLY A 223 8.40 -4.93 -14.48
C GLY A 223 9.62 -4.98 -13.54
N PHE A 224 10.84 -4.91 -14.08
CA PHE A 224 12.05 -4.93 -13.26
C PHE A 224 12.24 -3.69 -12.38
N ILE A 225 11.61 -2.56 -12.71
CA ILE A 225 11.62 -1.35 -11.84
C ILE A 225 11.10 -1.66 -10.44
N TYR A 226 10.15 -2.58 -10.28
CA TYR A 226 9.60 -2.92 -8.97
C TYR A 226 10.64 -3.58 -8.03
N PHE A 227 11.74 -4.14 -8.57
CA PHE A 227 12.87 -4.64 -7.76
C PHE A 227 13.69 -3.51 -7.10
N LEU A 228 13.41 -2.24 -7.42
CA LEU A 228 13.97 -1.10 -6.69
C LEU A 228 13.34 -0.90 -5.31
N TYR A 229 12.18 -1.52 -5.02
CA TYR A 229 11.53 -1.38 -3.71
C TYR A 229 12.43 -1.77 -2.54
N PRO A 230 12.99 -3.00 -2.47
CA PRO A 230 13.86 -3.39 -1.35
C PRO A 230 15.05 -2.45 -1.10
N PRO A 231 15.91 -2.11 -2.09
CA PRO A 231 17.05 -1.22 -1.84
C PRO A 231 16.60 0.19 -1.43
N LEU A 232 15.53 0.73 -2.02
CA LEU A 232 14.99 2.03 -1.63
C LEU A 232 14.47 2.03 -0.19
N MET A 233 13.69 1.01 0.19
CA MET A 233 13.13 0.89 1.54
C MET A 233 14.21 0.71 2.60
N ILE A 234 15.20 -0.15 2.35
CA ILE A 234 16.30 -0.42 3.30
C ILE A 234 17.14 0.85 3.48
N THR A 235 17.60 1.46 2.39
CA THR A 235 18.47 2.65 2.46
C THR A 235 17.76 3.85 3.09
N TYR A 236 16.49 4.06 2.74
CA TYR A 236 15.68 5.12 3.32
C TYR A 236 15.40 4.87 4.81
N GLY A 237 15.02 3.63 5.17
CA GLY A 237 14.75 3.21 6.55
C GLY A 237 15.96 3.41 7.47
N VAL A 238 17.14 2.92 7.08
CA VAL A 238 18.38 3.07 7.86
C VAL A 238 18.74 4.54 8.08
N ARG A 239 18.58 5.38 7.05
CA ARG A 239 18.88 6.83 7.15
C ARG A 239 17.91 7.54 8.09
N ARG A 240 16.61 7.21 8.04
CA ARG A 240 15.61 7.83 8.93
C ARG A 240 15.74 7.33 10.36
N GLU A 241 16.11 6.07 10.56
CA GLU A 241 16.30 5.50 11.89
C GLU A 241 17.35 6.26 12.71
N LYS A 242 18.51 6.56 12.10
CA LYS A 242 19.57 7.34 12.75
C LYS A 242 19.07 8.70 13.24
N LYS A 243 18.23 9.37 12.43
CA LYS A 243 17.66 10.67 12.80
C LYS A 243 16.53 10.54 13.83
N ARG A 244 15.74 9.46 13.79
CA ARG A 244 14.69 9.14 14.77
C ARG A 244 15.29 8.99 16.16
N VAL A 245 16.32 8.17 16.31
CA VAL A 245 17.01 7.94 17.59
C VAL A 245 17.59 9.23 18.17
N LYS A 246 18.15 10.10 17.32
CA LYS A 246 18.67 11.41 17.77
C LYS A 246 17.56 12.30 18.34
N LEU A 247 16.43 12.40 17.65
CA LEU A 247 15.30 13.23 18.09
C LEU A 247 14.64 12.71 19.37
N ILE A 248 14.52 11.39 19.52
CA ILE A 248 14.01 10.79 20.77
C ILE A 248 14.90 11.17 21.95
N LYS A 249 16.22 11.07 21.79
CA LYS A 249 17.18 11.49 22.82
C LYS A 249 17.03 12.98 23.18
N GLU A 250 16.82 13.84 22.19
CA GLU A 250 16.59 15.28 22.42
C GLU A 250 15.29 15.52 23.21
N LEU A 251 14.19 14.84 22.87
CA LEU A 251 12.93 14.92 23.63
C LEU A 251 13.07 14.41 25.08
N ASP A 252 13.73 13.27 25.28
CA ASP A 252 13.93 12.71 26.63
C ASP A 252 14.78 13.63 27.51
N LEU A 253 15.68 14.42 26.92
CA LEU A 253 16.47 15.43 27.62
C LEU A 253 15.65 16.68 27.96
N GLU A 254 14.72 17.09 27.10
CA GLU A 254 13.82 18.21 27.35
C GLU A 254 12.80 17.91 28.46
N THR A 255 12.26 16.69 28.49
CA THR A 255 11.31 16.25 29.54
C THR A 255 11.94 16.09 30.92
N LYS A 256 13.27 15.92 31.00
CA LYS A 256 14.02 15.76 32.26
C LYS A 256 14.57 17.06 32.86
N LYS A 257 14.45 18.21 32.19
CA LYS A 257 14.85 19.50 32.77
C LYS A 257 13.78 19.94 33.80
N PRO A 258 14.16 20.17 35.08
CA PRO A 258 13.22 20.72 36.05
C PRO A 258 12.82 22.15 35.63
N SER A 259 11.52 22.43 35.73
CA SER A 259 10.89 23.75 35.54
C SER A 259 11.42 24.78 36.53
#